data_AF-A0A6M8VNF8-F1
#
_entry.id   AF-A0A6M8VNF8-F1
#
_cell.length_a   1.000
_cell.length_b   1.000
_cell.length_c   1.000
_cell.angle_alpha   90.00
_cell.angle_beta   90.00
_cell.angle_gamma   90.00
#
_symmetry.space_group_name_H-M   'P 1'
#
loop_
_entity.id
_entity.type
_entity.pdbx_description
1 polymer ?
#
loop_
_entity_poly.entity_id
_entity_poly.type
_entity_poly.pdbx_seq_one_letter_code
_entity_poly.pdbx_strand_id
1 'polypeptide(L)'
;MTEDEREWVKDLEGQRAEECKGAGPVLQGELRQDVVRRLEENSLTPKQIEAFCDSFDSPDVKPGAWNSTKDFVEEAFDAAGVTNKAYLQRVIGSFQKPTEQEKRDGKKSLMDRIGGAVEAREVRMKTVPQTQKPGARM
;
A
#
# COMPACT_ATOMS: atom_id res chain seq x y z
N MET A 1 -12.50 -27.74 -4.22
CA MET A 1 -13.12 -26.59 -4.90
C MET A 1 -14.32 -27.05 -5.67
N THR A 2 -15.43 -27.13 -4.96
CA THR A 2 -16.78 -27.17 -5.52
C THR A 2 -17.14 -25.81 -6.14
N GLU A 3 -18.23 -25.76 -6.90
CA GLU A 3 -18.75 -24.51 -7.48
C GLU A 3 -19.10 -23.49 -6.40
N ASP A 4 -19.71 -23.95 -5.29
CA ASP A 4 -20.00 -23.14 -4.10
C ASP A 4 -18.74 -22.52 -3.46
N GLU A 5 -17.63 -23.26 -3.42
CA GLU A 5 -16.36 -22.74 -2.89
C GLU A 5 -15.78 -21.64 -3.79
N ARG A 6 -16.00 -21.70 -5.11
CA ARG A 6 -15.51 -20.67 -6.05
C ARG A 6 -16.34 -19.40 -5.99
N GLU A 7 -17.66 -19.51 -5.94
CA GLU A 7 -18.54 -18.34 -5.79
C GLU A 7 -18.28 -17.64 -4.46
N TRP A 8 -18.07 -18.40 -3.38
CA TRP A 8 -17.74 -17.83 -2.09
C TRP A 8 -16.42 -17.05 -2.08
N VAL A 9 -15.36 -17.56 -2.74
CA VAL A 9 -14.08 -16.84 -2.86
C VAL A 9 -14.25 -15.53 -3.64
N LYS A 10 -15.02 -15.55 -4.73
CA LYS A 10 -15.28 -14.36 -5.54
C LYS A 10 -16.08 -13.29 -4.78
N ASP A 11 -17.05 -13.71 -3.97
CA ASP A 11 -17.80 -12.80 -3.08
C ASP A 11 -16.89 -12.17 -2.02
N LEU A 12 -15.96 -12.94 -1.45
CA LEU A 12 -14.97 -12.41 -0.51
C LEU A 12 -14.03 -11.38 -1.15
N GLU A 13 -13.57 -11.62 -2.37
CA GLU A 13 -12.76 -10.67 -3.13
C GLU A 13 -13.53 -9.38 -3.44
N GLY A 14 -14.81 -9.49 -3.81
CA GLY A 14 -15.69 -8.35 -4.02
C GLY A 14 -15.92 -7.52 -2.76
N GLN A 15 -16.16 -8.17 -1.62
CA GLN A 15 -16.29 -7.51 -0.32
C GLN A 15 -15.00 -6.77 0.06
N ARG A 16 -13.85 -7.43 -0.07
CA ARG A 16 -12.53 -6.82 0.19
C ARG A 16 -12.29 -5.58 -0.66
N ALA A 17 -12.66 -5.62 -1.94
CA ALA A 17 -12.54 -4.47 -2.82
C ALA A 17 -13.38 -3.28 -2.34
N GLU A 18 -14.60 -3.52 -1.87
CA GLU A 18 -15.47 -2.46 -1.33
C GLU A 18 -14.96 -1.91 0.00
N GLU A 19 -14.46 -2.76 0.90
CA GLU A 19 -13.86 -2.32 2.17
C GLU A 19 -12.59 -1.51 1.94
N CYS A 20 -11.78 -1.95 0.98
CA CYS A 20 -10.59 -1.25 0.53
C CYS A 20 -10.92 0.15 0.00
N LYS A 21 -11.95 0.29 -0.83
CA LYS A 21 -12.46 1.60 -1.29
C LYS A 21 -12.95 2.45 -0.12
N GLY A 22 -13.68 1.86 0.83
CA GLY A 22 -14.19 2.57 2.02
C GLY A 22 -13.10 3.07 2.96
N ALA A 23 -11.99 2.33 3.09
CA ALA A 23 -10.83 2.74 3.88
C ALA A 23 -9.98 3.82 3.20
N GLY A 24 -10.17 4.02 1.89
CA GLY A 24 -9.44 4.97 1.07
C GLY A 24 -7.97 4.60 0.82
N PRO A 25 -7.31 5.33 -0.10
CA PRO A 25 -5.92 5.07 -0.46
C PRO A 25 -4.92 5.22 0.71
N VAL A 26 -3.79 4.52 0.67
CA VAL A 26 -2.68 4.79 1.62
C VAL A 26 -1.95 6.07 1.22
N LEU A 27 -1.57 6.16 -0.06
CA LEU A 27 -0.81 7.29 -0.58
C LEU A 27 -1.78 8.37 -1.07
N GLN A 28 -1.96 9.41 -0.25
CA GLN A 28 -2.86 10.52 -0.56
C GLN A 28 -2.18 11.88 -0.39
N GLY A 29 -2.68 12.87 -1.13
CA GLY A 29 -2.26 14.28 -1.01
C GLY A 29 -0.75 14.47 -1.09
N GLU A 30 -0.20 15.19 -0.11
CA GLU A 30 1.23 15.50 -0.01
C GLU A 30 2.10 14.23 0.10
N LEU A 31 1.63 13.19 0.80
CA LEU A 31 2.40 11.95 0.93
C LEU A 31 2.61 11.27 -0.42
N ARG A 32 1.56 11.23 -1.26
CA ARG A 32 1.68 10.69 -2.62
C ARG A 32 2.67 11.50 -3.45
N GLN A 33 2.59 12.83 -3.38
CA GLN A 33 3.49 13.71 -4.11
C GLN A 33 4.95 13.52 -3.69
N ASP A 34 5.22 13.42 -2.39
CA ASP A 34 6.59 13.23 -1.90
C ASP A 34 7.15 11.84 -2.29
N VAL A 35 6.31 10.80 -2.28
CA VAL A 35 6.68 9.46 -2.77
C VAL A 35 6.98 9.50 -4.26
N VAL A 36 6.08 10.04 -5.08
CA VAL A 36 6.28 10.18 -6.53
C VAL A 36 7.58 10.92 -6.82
N ARG A 37 7.79 12.09 -6.19
CA ARG A 37 9.03 12.87 -6.35
C ARG A 37 10.27 12.03 -6.01
N ARG A 38 10.24 11.25 -4.91
CA ARG A 38 11.39 10.41 -4.52
C ARG A 38 11.63 9.29 -5.53
N LEU A 39 10.59 8.72 -6.12
CA LEU A 39 10.73 7.69 -7.15
C LEU A 39 11.27 8.28 -8.46
N GLU A 40 10.83 9.49 -8.84
CA GLU A 40 11.37 10.24 -9.97
C GLU A 40 12.86 10.56 -9.77
N GLU A 41 13.26 11.02 -8.58
CA GLU A 41 14.66 11.26 -8.21
C GLU A 41 15.52 9.98 -8.32
N ASN A 42 14.91 8.82 -8.09
CA ASN A 42 15.57 7.53 -8.26
C ASN A 42 15.48 6.99 -9.70
N SER A 43 14.96 7.77 -10.65
CA SER A 43 14.86 7.40 -12.08
C SER A 43 13.87 6.26 -12.38
N LEU A 44 12.80 6.10 -11.58
CA LEU A 44 11.70 5.24 -11.98
C LEU A 44 10.93 5.85 -13.15
N THR A 45 10.48 5.01 -14.07
CA THR A 45 9.63 5.47 -15.17
C THR A 45 8.22 5.80 -14.67
N PRO A 46 7.45 6.68 -15.34
CA PRO A 46 6.08 7.00 -14.95
C PRO A 46 5.19 5.77 -14.77
N LYS A 47 5.34 4.76 -15.64
CA LYS A 47 4.61 3.48 -15.52
C LYS A 47 4.96 2.68 -14.27
N GLN A 48 6.23 2.68 -13.87
CA GLN A 48 6.66 2.00 -12.65
C GLN A 48 6.22 2.77 -11.41
N ILE A 49 6.21 4.09 -11.46
CA ILE A 49 5.69 4.94 -10.38
C ILE A 49 4.20 4.70 -10.20
N GLU A 50 3.43 4.66 -11.29
CA GLU A 50 2.00 4.36 -11.27
C GLU A 50 1.74 2.97 -10.67
N ALA A 51 2.41 1.93 -11.19
CA ALA A 51 2.30 0.58 -10.66
C ALA A 51 2.71 0.47 -9.18
N PHE A 52 3.77 1.18 -8.78
CA PHE A 52 4.19 1.27 -7.39
C PHE A 52 3.14 1.95 -6.52
N CYS A 53 2.54 3.06 -6.96
CA CYS A 53 1.52 3.75 -6.17
C CYS A 53 0.23 2.94 -6.08
N ASP A 54 -0.19 2.29 -7.17
CA ASP A 54 -1.42 1.52 -7.23
C ASP A 54 -1.37 0.27 -6.34
N SER A 55 -0.17 -0.29 -6.11
CA SER A 55 -0.01 -1.42 -5.19
C SER A 55 -0.41 -1.08 -3.76
N PHE A 56 -0.35 0.20 -3.36
CA PHE A 56 -0.75 0.63 -2.02
C PHE A 56 -2.26 0.60 -1.81
N ASP A 57 -3.00 0.68 -2.91
CA ASP A 57 -4.46 0.76 -2.95
C ASP A 57 -5.08 -0.57 -3.37
N SER A 58 -4.25 -1.60 -3.59
CA SER A 58 -4.73 -2.93 -3.92
C SER A 58 -5.60 -3.50 -2.78
N PRO A 59 -6.73 -4.17 -3.10
CA PRO A 59 -7.54 -4.90 -2.13
C PRO A 59 -6.89 -6.21 -1.65
N ASP A 60 -5.86 -6.67 -2.36
CA ASP A 60 -5.09 -7.87 -2.00
C ASP A 60 -4.13 -7.60 -0.84
N VAL A 61 -3.91 -6.34 -0.52
CA VAL A 61 -3.10 -5.85 0.59
C VAL A 61 -3.83 -6.15 1.90
N LYS A 62 -3.60 -7.37 2.41
CA LYS A 62 -4.25 -7.91 3.62
C LYS A 62 -3.73 -7.22 4.89
N PRO A 63 -4.61 -6.67 5.75
CA PRO A 63 -4.20 -6.18 7.06
C PRO A 63 -3.41 -7.25 7.84
N GLY A 64 -2.22 -6.91 8.32
CA GLY A 64 -1.33 -7.82 9.04
C GLY A 64 -0.60 -8.89 8.19
N ALA A 65 -0.61 -8.80 6.86
CA ALA A 65 0.23 -9.65 6.02
C ALA A 65 1.71 -9.24 6.00
N TRP A 66 2.02 -8.00 6.38
CA TRP A 66 3.39 -7.49 6.40
C TRP A 66 3.91 -7.46 7.83
N ASN A 67 5.15 -7.92 7.99
CA ASN A 67 5.83 -7.81 9.27
C ASN A 67 6.42 -6.40 9.47
N SER A 68 6.53 -5.61 8.40
CA SER A 68 7.03 -4.25 8.45
C SER A 68 6.58 -3.41 7.25
N THR A 69 6.64 -2.07 7.40
CA THR A 69 6.50 -1.12 6.28
C THR A 69 7.50 -1.39 5.16
N LYS A 70 8.68 -1.96 5.49
CA LYS A 70 9.70 -2.31 4.49
C LYS A 70 9.22 -3.41 3.58
N ASP A 71 8.64 -4.47 4.12
CA ASP A 71 8.11 -5.59 3.34
C ASP A 71 7.05 -5.08 2.35
N PHE A 72 6.19 -4.17 2.81
CA PHE A 72 5.16 -3.57 1.99
C PHE A 72 5.71 -2.72 0.83
N VAL A 73 6.74 -1.91 1.10
CA VAL A 73 7.42 -1.13 0.05
C VAL A 73 8.18 -2.04 -0.92
N GLU A 74 8.77 -3.14 -0.44
CA GLU A 74 9.42 -4.14 -1.30
C GLU A 74 8.41 -4.81 -2.24
N GLU A 75 7.24 -5.21 -1.72
CA GLU A 75 6.14 -5.77 -2.52
C GLU A 75 5.63 -4.78 -3.57
N ALA A 76 5.54 -3.49 -3.22
CA ALA A 76 5.16 -2.43 -4.16
C ALA A 76 6.18 -2.27 -5.31
N PHE A 77 7.47 -2.41 -5.02
CA PHE A 77 8.50 -2.39 -6.06
C PHE A 77 8.48 -3.66 -6.93
N ASP A 78 8.18 -4.81 -6.35
CA ASP A 78 7.99 -6.05 -7.11
C ASP A 78 6.80 -5.92 -8.07
N ALA A 79 5.68 -5.34 -7.61
CA ALA A 79 4.52 -5.03 -8.47
C ALA A 79 4.88 -4.03 -9.59
N ALA A 80 5.77 -3.07 -9.32
CA ALA A 80 6.30 -2.14 -10.32
C ALA A 80 7.34 -2.78 -11.26
N GLY A 81 7.65 -4.07 -11.12
CA GLY A 81 8.63 -4.77 -11.95
C GLY A 81 10.08 -4.36 -11.68
N VAL A 82 10.37 -3.78 -10.51
CA VAL A 82 11.71 -3.35 -10.12
C VAL A 82 12.47 -4.52 -9.50
N THR A 83 13.10 -5.34 -10.35
CA THR A 83 13.72 -6.60 -9.94
C THR A 83 15.20 -6.48 -9.52
N ASN A 84 15.84 -5.33 -9.76
CA ASN A 84 17.23 -5.12 -9.39
C ASN A 84 17.35 -4.84 -7.88
N LYS A 85 17.80 -5.84 -7.12
CA LYS A 85 17.94 -5.75 -5.66
C LYS A 85 18.85 -4.60 -5.18
N ALA A 86 19.96 -4.33 -5.86
CA ALA A 86 20.88 -3.26 -5.45
C ALA A 86 20.24 -1.88 -5.65
N TYR A 87 19.48 -1.73 -6.74
CA TYR A 87 18.70 -0.53 -7.01
C TYR A 87 17.55 -0.38 -6.00
N LEU A 88 16.77 -1.44 -5.77
CA LEU A 88 15.71 -1.50 -4.77
C LEU A 88 16.19 -1.04 -3.38
N GLN A 89 17.29 -1.60 -2.88
CA GLN A 89 17.85 -1.23 -1.57
C GLN A 89 18.30 0.24 -1.54
N ARG A 90 18.76 0.80 -2.67
CA ARG A 90 19.08 2.23 -2.77
C ARG A 90 17.84 3.11 -2.68
N VAL A 91 16.77 2.76 -3.41
CA VAL A 91 15.52 3.54 -3.39
C VAL A 91 14.89 3.46 -2.00
N ILE A 92 14.80 2.27 -1.40
CA ILE A 92 14.32 2.08 -0.02
C ILE A 92 15.18 2.86 0.97
N GLY A 93 16.51 2.81 0.82
CA GLY A 93 17.43 3.59 1.65
C GLY A 93 17.20 5.10 1.53
N SER A 94 16.75 5.58 0.37
CA SER A 94 16.34 6.97 0.19
C SER A 94 15.06 7.30 0.95
N PHE A 95 14.13 6.36 1.10
CA PHE A 95 12.87 6.57 1.85
C PHE A 95 13.12 6.62 3.36
N GLN A 96 14.11 5.86 3.85
CA GLN A 96 14.48 5.79 5.27
C GLN A 96 15.18 7.06 5.78
N LYS A 97 15.80 7.84 4.90
CA LYS A 97 16.51 9.06 5.28
C LYS A 97 15.67 10.30 4.93
N PRO A 98 15.29 11.12 5.92
CA PRO A 98 14.67 12.40 5.63
C PRO A 98 15.66 13.29 4.87
N THR A 99 15.17 13.95 3.84
CA THR A 99 15.91 14.98 3.09
C THR A 99 16.19 16.19 3.96
N GLU A 100 17.14 17.04 3.55
CA GLU A 100 17.40 18.31 4.23
C GLU A 100 16.15 19.21 4.27
N GLN A 101 15.32 19.14 3.22
CA GLN A 101 14.04 19.83 3.19
C GLN A 101 13.06 19.26 4.23
N GLU A 102 12.90 17.94 4.30
CA GLU A 102 12.05 17.30 5.32
C GLU A 102 12.54 17.61 6.74
N LYS A 103 13.86 17.58 6.98
CA LYS A 103 14.44 17.97 8.28
C LYS A 103 14.12 19.41 8.64
N ARG A 104 14.25 20.34 7.68
CA ARG A 104 13.91 21.76 7.87
C ARG A 104 12.43 21.94 8.20
N ASP A 105 11.57 21.15 7.55
CA ASP A 105 10.12 21.17 7.76
C ASP A 105 9.69 20.37 9.00
N GLY A 106 10.63 19.76 9.75
CA GLY A 106 10.35 18.93 10.91
C GLY A 106 9.65 17.60 10.59
N LYS A 107 9.66 17.18 9.31
CA LYS A 107 9.04 15.94 8.85
C LYS A 107 9.92 14.73 9.16
N LYS A 108 9.27 13.62 9.53
CA LYS A 108 9.91 12.30 9.64
C LYS A 108 10.29 11.75 8.25
N SER A 109 10.99 10.62 8.21
CA SER A 109 11.33 9.96 6.94
C SER A 109 10.07 9.57 6.15
N LEU A 110 10.20 9.43 4.82
CA LEU A 110 9.10 8.91 3.99
C LEU A 110 8.65 7.54 4.46
N MET A 111 9.59 6.70 4.90
CA MET A 111 9.30 5.38 5.43
C MET A 111 8.39 5.43 6.66
N ASP A 112 8.65 6.32 7.61
CA ASP A 112 7.82 6.48 8.81
C ASP A 112 6.42 7.01 8.45
N ARG A 113 6.35 7.95 7.49
CA ARG A 113 5.09 8.55 7.04
C ARG A 113 4.22 7.54 6.29
N ILE A 114 4.83 6.71 5.44
CA ILE A 114 4.17 5.58 4.79
C ILE A 114 3.66 4.60 5.84
N GLY A 115 4.49 4.23 6.82
CA GLY A 115 4.10 3.33 7.91
C GLY A 115 2.86 3.84 8.65
N GLY A 116 2.85 5.12 9.05
CA GLY A 116 1.70 5.72 9.71
C GLY A 116 0.44 5.75 8.83
N ALA A 117 0.59 5.95 7.51
CA ALA A 117 -0.54 5.92 6.58
C ALA A 117 -1.10 4.49 6.38
N VAL A 118 -0.23 3.47 6.34
CA VAL A 118 -0.62 2.06 6.29
C VAL A 118 -1.37 1.67 7.55
N GLU A 119 -0.81 1.96 8.73
CA GLU A 119 -1.46 1.70 10.02
C GLU A 119 -2.83 2.39 10.12
N ALA A 120 -2.92 3.66 9.72
CA ALA A 120 -4.19 4.38 9.71
C ALA A 120 -5.22 3.72 8.78
N ARG A 121 -4.79 3.22 7.60
CA ARG A 121 -5.67 2.48 6.70
C ARG A 121 -6.09 1.14 7.28
N GLU A 122 -5.18 0.38 7.89
CA GLU A 122 -5.53 -0.89 8.54
C GLU A 122 -6.56 -0.70 9.66
N VAL A 123 -6.38 0.34 10.49
CA VAL A 123 -7.37 0.70 11.52
C VAL A 123 -8.71 1.03 10.88
N ARG A 124 -8.72 1.83 9.80
CA ARG A 124 -9.95 2.12 9.05
C ARG A 124 -10.61 0.86 8.51
N MET A 125 -9.86 -0.03 7.86
CA MET A 125 -10.40 -1.31 7.35
C MET A 125 -11.06 -2.15 8.43
N LYS A 126 -10.47 -2.22 9.64
CA LYS A 126 -11.07 -2.93 10.78
C LYS A 126 -12.36 -2.28 11.28
N THR A 127 -12.54 -0.98 11.03
CA THR A 127 -13.72 -0.20 11.43
C THR A 127 -14.78 -0.09 10.32
N VAL A 128 -14.44 -0.44 9.07
CA VAL A 128 -15.43 -0.54 7.99
C VAL A 128 -16.40 -1.66 8.37
N PRO A 129 -17.72 -1.41 8.35
CA PRO A 129 -18.70 -2.45 8.58
C PRO A 129 -18.49 -3.60 7.59
N GLN A 130 -18.00 -4.73 8.09
CA GLN A 130 -17.83 -5.94 7.29
C GLN A 130 -19.20 -6.34 6.75
N THR A 131 -19.34 -6.39 5.43
CA THR A 131 -20.57 -6.84 4.79
C THR A 131 -20.79 -8.31 5.17
N GLN A 132 -21.74 -8.55 6.09
CA GLN A 132 -22.04 -9.90 6.54
C GLN A 132 -22.48 -10.77 5.36
N LYS A 133 -21.98 -12.02 5.32
CA LYS A 133 -22.38 -13.03 4.33
C LYS A 133 -23.89 -12.99 4.06
N PRO A 134 -24.34 -12.83 2.81
CA PRO A 134 -25.73 -13.07 2.46
C PRO A 134 -26.02 -14.57 2.64
N GLY A 135 -26.54 -14.94 3.81
CA GLY A 135 -26.74 -16.34 4.18
C GLY A 135 -26.77 -16.59 5.69
N ALA A 136 -26.28 -15.66 6.51
CA ALA A 136 -26.54 -15.67 7.96
C ALA A 136 -27.96 -15.17 8.28
N ARG A 137 -28.98 -15.74 7.64
CA ARG A 137 -30.35 -15.65 8.14
C ARG A 137 -30.47 -16.69 9.25
N MET A 138 -30.62 -16.22 10.50
CA MET A 138 -31.31 -17.02 11.52
C MET A 138 -32.79 -17.17 11.13
#